data_AF-A0AAE4SZM2-F1
#
_entry.id   AF-A0AAE4SZM2-F1
#
_cell.length_a   1.000
_cell.length_b   1.000
_cell.length_c   1.000
_cell.angle_alpha   90.00
_cell.angle_beta   90.00
_cell.angle_gamma   90.00
#
_symmetry.space_group_name_H-M   'P 1'
#
loop_
_entity.id
_entity.type
_entity.pdbx_description
1 polymer ?
#
loop_
_entity_poly.entity_id
_entity_poly.type
_entity_poly.pdbx_seq_one_letter_code
_entity_poly.pdbx_strand_id
1 'polypeptide(L)'
;MQRIAIIGEGPAALSTAEKLISAGMCVDLITQCTAPFGLLRRFAGLAGVLGDAVTGSHCGPGTTPRLRLIGNVHVGAEGDITHNEIHRLSAAGDR
;
A
#
# COMPACT_ATOMS: atom_id res chain seq x y z
N MET A 1 5.28 -2.78 15.62
CA MET A 1 4.82 -1.69 14.74
C MET A 1 3.52 -2.11 14.07
N GLN A 2 2.41 -1.40 14.30
CA GLN A 2 1.11 -1.79 13.73
C GLN A 2 1.07 -1.54 12.22
N ARG A 3 0.86 -2.61 11.45
CA ARG A 3 0.74 -2.58 9.99
C ARG A 3 -0.67 -2.96 9.57
N ILE A 4 -1.26 -2.16 8.67
CA ILE A 4 -2.64 -2.31 8.22
C ILE A 4 -2.64 -2.83 6.79
N ALA A 5 -3.35 -3.94 6.55
CA ALA A 5 -3.61 -4.44 5.21
C ALA A 5 -4.91 -3.83 4.66
N ILE A 6 -4.85 -3.32 3.43
CA ILE A 6 -6.00 -2.83 2.67
C ILE A 6 -6.16 -3.72 1.45
N ILE A 7 -7.34 -4.31 1.28
CA ILE A 7 -7.64 -5.19 0.16
C ILE A 7 -8.34 -4.37 -0.93
N GLY A 8 -7.74 -4.38 -2.12
CA GLY A 8 -8.20 -3.67 -3.31
C GLY A 8 -7.40 -2.39 -3.60
N GLU A 9 -7.70 -1.81 -4.75
CA GLU A 9 -7.00 -0.65 -5.31
C GLU A 9 -7.96 0.46 -5.74
N GLY A 10 -9.18 0.48 -5.21
CA GLY A 10 -10.14 1.53 -5.54
C GLY A 10 -9.77 2.89 -4.93
N PRO A 11 -10.47 3.97 -5.32
CA PRO A 11 -10.31 5.30 -4.70
C PRO A 11 -10.48 5.28 -3.18
N ALA A 12 -11.37 4.43 -2.65
CA ALA A 12 -11.55 4.26 -1.21
C ALA A 12 -10.30 3.66 -0.53
N ALA A 13 -9.65 2.70 -1.18
CA ALA A 13 -8.43 2.08 -0.67
C ALA A 13 -7.28 3.08 -0.62
N LEU A 14 -7.12 3.91 -1.66
CA LEU A 14 -6.13 4.98 -1.67
C LEU A 14 -6.39 6.05 -0.62
N SER A 15 -7.62 6.58 -0.55
CA SER A 15 -7.95 7.63 0.43
C SER A 15 -7.74 7.13 1.86
N THR A 16 -8.00 5.85 2.11
CA THR A 16 -7.72 5.20 3.40
C THR A 16 -6.22 5.09 3.63
N ALA A 17 -5.45 4.63 2.64
CA ALA A 17 -3.99 4.52 2.74
C ALA A 17 -3.33 5.88 3.04
N GLU A 18 -3.72 6.94 2.32
CA GLU A 18 -3.22 8.31 2.53
C GLU A 18 -3.46 8.80 3.96
N LYS A 19 -4.67 8.62 4.48
CA LYS A 19 -5.01 9.01 5.85
C LYS A 19 -4.22 8.23 6.90
N LEU A 20 -4.05 6.93 6.70
CA LEU A 20 -3.30 6.07 7.61
C LEU A 20 -1.80 6.39 7.61
N ILE A 21 -1.21 6.62 6.43
CA ILE A 21 0.20 7.02 6.30
C ILE A 21 0.43 8.40 6.95
N SER A 22 -0.49 9.34 6.74
CA SER A 22 -0.45 10.66 7.38
C SER A 22 -0.54 10.58 8.90
N ALA A 23 -1.26 9.58 9.42
CA ALA A 23 -1.31 9.26 10.85
C ALA A 23 -0.08 8.49 11.37
N GLY A 24 0.92 8.23 10.52
CA GLY A 24 2.16 7.56 10.91
C GLY A 24 2.13 6.02 10.83
N MET A 25 1.06 5.45 10.28
CA MET A 25 0.90 4.00 10.17
C MET A 25 1.64 3.43 8.95
N CYS A 26 1.92 2.12 9.00
CA CYS A 26 2.39 1.37 7.84
C CYS A 26 1.23 0.64 7.18
N VAL A 27 1.18 0.69 5.86
CA VAL A 27 0.08 0.17 5.04
C VAL A 27 0.60 -0.80 3.99
N ASP A 28 -0.07 -1.93 3.85
CA ASP A 28 0.07 -2.85 2.72
C ASP A 28 -1.19 -2.77 1.87
N LEU A 29 -1.05 -2.33 0.62
CA LEU A 29 -2.12 -2.33 -0.37
C LEU A 29 -2.02 -3.63 -1.18
N ILE A 30 -2.98 -4.53 -1.00
CA ILE A 30 -3.01 -5.86 -1.62
C ILE A 30 -4.09 -5.87 -2.69
N THR A 31 -3.77 -6.30 -3.91
CA THR A 31 -4.73 -6.31 -5.00
C THR A 31 -4.55 -7.49 -5.95
N GLN A 32 -5.63 -7.89 -6.60
CA GLN A 32 -5.63 -8.89 -7.68
C GLN A 32 -4.99 -8.38 -8.98
N CYS A 33 -4.94 -7.06 -9.22
CA CYS A 33 -4.31 -6.53 -10.42
C CYS A 33 -2.77 -6.61 -10.31
N THR A 34 -2.09 -6.99 -11.38
CA THR A 34 -0.62 -7.04 -11.41
C THR A 34 0.04 -5.67 -11.17
N ALA A 35 -0.64 -4.61 -11.60
CA ALA A 35 -0.30 -3.24 -11.29
C ALA A 35 -1.56 -2.55 -10.74
N PRO A 36 -1.67 -2.36 -9.40
CA PRO A 36 -2.71 -1.50 -8.86
C PRO A 36 -2.66 -0.14 -9.51
N PHE A 37 -3.85 0.32 -9.93
CA PHE A 37 -3.97 1.46 -10.82
C PHE A 37 -3.19 1.19 -12.11
N GLY A 38 -3.81 0.57 -13.11
CA GLY A 38 -3.36 0.72 -14.51
C GLY A 38 -3.26 2.18 -15.01
N LEU A 39 -3.32 3.18 -14.10
CA LEU A 39 -3.78 4.55 -14.16
C LEU A 39 -3.09 5.54 -13.18
N LEU A 40 -1.86 5.33 -12.72
CA LEU A 40 -0.97 6.51 -12.56
C LEU A 40 -0.83 7.28 -13.90
N ARG A 41 -1.25 6.67 -15.02
CA ARG A 41 -1.47 7.27 -16.35
C ARG A 41 -2.68 8.22 -16.46
N ARG A 42 -3.65 8.22 -15.52
CA ARG A 42 -4.84 9.13 -15.56
C ARG A 42 -4.85 10.22 -14.49
N PHE A 43 -3.91 10.22 -13.54
CA PHE A 43 -3.58 11.43 -12.77
C PHE A 43 -2.56 12.31 -13.50
N ALA A 44 -2.77 12.50 -14.82
CA ALA A 44 -1.99 13.43 -15.66
C ALA A 44 -2.17 14.92 -15.27
N GLY A 45 -2.83 15.22 -14.15
CA GLY A 45 -2.95 16.54 -13.54
C GLY A 45 -1.96 16.83 -12.40
N LEU A 46 -1.15 15.85 -11.96
CA LEU A 46 -0.15 16.04 -10.89
C LEU A 46 1.26 16.38 -11.41
N ALA A 47 1.39 16.77 -12.68
CA ALA A 47 2.66 17.18 -13.30
C ALA A 47 3.35 18.36 -12.59
N GLY A 48 2.65 19.10 -11.72
CA GLY A 48 3.21 20.20 -10.91
C GLY A 48 3.69 19.82 -9.51
N VAL A 49 3.46 18.60 -9.02
CA VAL A 49 3.79 18.20 -7.62
C VAL A 49 5.13 17.46 -7.51
N LEU A 50 5.73 17.07 -8.64
CA LEU A 50 6.96 16.25 -8.68
C LEU A 50 8.27 17.03 -8.47
N GLY A 51 8.24 18.37 -8.49
CA GLY A 51 9.47 19.18 -8.38
C GLY A 51 10.10 19.18 -6.98
N ASP A 52 9.30 19.40 -5.94
CA ASP A 52 9.79 19.55 -4.56
C ASP A 52 9.55 18.34 -3.65
N ALA A 53 8.66 17.42 -4.02
CA ALA A 53 8.33 16.25 -3.19
C ALA A 53 9.31 15.08 -3.37
N VAL A 54 10.04 15.02 -4.49
CA VAL A 54 10.88 13.85 -4.84
C VAL A 54 12.26 13.90 -4.17
N THR A 55 12.75 15.07 -3.77
CA THR A 55 14.06 15.23 -3.11
C THR A 55 14.07 14.82 -1.64
N GLY A 56 12.90 14.65 -0.99
CA GLY A 56 12.77 14.20 0.40
C GLY A 56 12.09 12.83 0.60
N SER A 57 11.67 12.16 -0.48
CA SER A 57 10.74 11.00 -0.42
C SER A 57 11.42 9.63 -0.49
N HIS A 58 12.73 9.58 -0.72
CA HIS A 58 13.46 8.33 -0.54
C HIS A 58 13.61 8.06 0.96
N CYS A 59 12.96 6.99 1.42
CA CYS A 59 13.25 6.35 2.70
C CYS A 59 14.78 6.19 2.81
N GLY A 60 15.44 7.02 3.63
CA GLY A 60 16.87 6.95 3.85
C GLY A 60 17.29 5.56 4.37
N PRO A 61 18.58 5.19 4.28
CA PRO A 61 19.06 3.90 4.76
C PRO A 61 18.58 3.64 6.20
N GLY A 62 17.91 2.50 6.43
CA GLY A 62 17.36 2.13 7.75
C GLY A 62 15.97 2.68 8.07
N THR A 63 15.30 3.38 7.14
CA THR A 63 13.90 3.79 7.33
C THR A 63 12.93 2.74 6.79
N THR A 64 11.88 2.46 7.55
CA THR A 64 10.88 1.45 7.18
C THR A 64 9.89 2.03 6.17
N PRO A 65 9.67 1.40 5.00
CA PRO A 65 8.69 1.88 4.04
C PRO A 65 7.28 1.82 4.64
N ARG A 66 6.62 2.99 4.70
CA ARG A 66 5.27 3.16 5.24
C ARG A 66 4.18 2.66 4.29
N LEU A 67 4.47 2.51 3.00
CA LEU A 67 3.57 1.93 2.02
C LEU A 67 4.27 0.77 1.29
N ARG A 68 3.63 -0.40 1.27
CA ARG A 68 3.97 -1.51 0.37
C ARG A 68 2.79 -1.81 -0.53
N LEU A 69 3.10 -2.19 -1.75
CA LEU A 69 2.13 -2.45 -2.79
C LEU A 69 2.36 -3.86 -3.33
N ILE A 70 1.35 -4.71 -3.19
CA ILE A 70 1.43 -6.14 -3.43
C ILE A 70 0.35 -6.48 -4.46
N GLY A 71 0.76 -6.51 -5.73
CA GLY A 71 -0.12 -6.81 -6.85
C GLY A 71 -0.20 -8.31 -7.16
N ASN A 72 -1.16 -8.67 -8.02
CA ASN A 72 -1.39 -10.04 -8.48
C ASN A 72 -1.72 -11.04 -7.35
N VAL A 73 -2.46 -10.59 -6.33
CA VAL A 73 -2.89 -11.39 -5.18
C VAL A 73 -4.40 -11.35 -5.03
N HIS A 74 -5.03 -12.51 -5.18
CA HIS A 74 -6.46 -12.72 -4.93
C HIS A 74 -6.66 -13.07 -3.46
N VAL A 75 -7.40 -12.24 -2.74
CA VAL A 75 -7.73 -12.48 -1.33
C VAL A 75 -9.12 -13.09 -1.21
N GLY A 76 -9.23 -14.26 -0.57
CA GLY A 76 -10.49 -14.98 -0.44
C GLY A 76 -10.29 -16.43 -0.03
N ALA A 77 -11.39 -17.17 0.17
CA ALA A 77 -11.33 -18.59 0.55
C ALA A 77 -10.66 -19.46 -0.53
N GLU A 78 -10.90 -19.14 -1.81
CA GLU A 78 -10.31 -19.79 -2.98
C GLU A 78 -9.20 -18.94 -3.63
N GLY A 79 -8.69 -17.94 -2.90
CA GLY A 79 -7.67 -17.02 -3.38
C GLY A 79 -6.25 -17.53 -3.12
N ASP A 80 -5.28 -16.71 -3.49
CA ASP A 80 -3.85 -16.93 -3.17
C ASP A 80 -3.59 -16.86 -1.66
N ILE A 81 -4.42 -16.09 -0.94
CA ILE A 81 -4.33 -15.93 0.51
C ILE A 81 -5.69 -15.63 1.14
N THR A 82 -5.92 -16.13 2.35
CA THR A 82 -7.12 -15.84 3.15
C THR A 82 -6.92 -14.64 4.09
N HIS A 83 -8.02 -14.03 4.52
CA HIS A 83 -7.98 -12.98 5.55
C HIS A 83 -7.31 -13.45 6.86
N ASN A 84 -7.52 -14.71 7.26
CA ASN A 84 -6.91 -15.28 8.46
C ASN A 84 -5.39 -15.45 8.30
N GLU A 85 -4.91 -15.77 7.11
CA GLU A 85 -3.47 -15.81 6.83
C GLU A 85 -2.83 -14.44 6.89
N ILE A 86 -3.48 -13.41 6.35
CA ILE A 86 -3.02 -12.02 6.47
C ILE A 86 -2.89 -11.61 7.94
N HIS A 87 -3.90 -11.91 8.78
CA HIS A 87 -3.82 -11.64 10.21
C HIS A 87 -2.66 -12.37 10.89
N ARG A 88 -2.44 -13.65 10.56
CA ARG A 88 -1.33 -14.44 11.11
C ARG A 88 0.04 -13.88 10.69
N LEU A 89 0.20 -13.48 9.42
CA LEU A 89 1.44 -12.89 8.92
C LEU A 89 1.72 -11.53 9.57
N SER A 90 0.68 -10.72 9.79
CA SER A 90 0.81 -9.44 10.50
C SER A 90 1.25 -9.63 11.96
N ALA A 91 0.68 -10.63 12.65
CA ALA A 91 1.06 -10.98 14.02
C ALA A 91 2.49 -11.54 14.11
N ALA A 92 2.97 -12.23 13.07
CA ALA A 92 4.32 -12.79 13.02
C ALA A 92 5.41 -11.77 12.64
N GLY A 93 5.03 -10.71 11.92
CA GLY A 93 5.93 -9.68 11.37
C GLY A 93 6.37 -8.60 12.36
N ASP A 94 6.14 -8.79 13.67
CA ASP A 94 6.50 -7.85 14.73
C ASP A 94 7.90 -8.12 15.34
N ARG A 95 8.83 -8.63 14.53
CA ARG A 95 10.25 -8.85 14.89
C ARG A 95 11.17 -7.99 14.06
#